data_AF-A0A345GV91-F1
#
_entry.id   AF-A0A345GV91-F1
#
_cell.length_a   1.000
_cell.length_b   1.000
_cell.length_c   1.000
_cell.angle_alpha   90.00
_cell.angle_beta   90.00
_cell.angle_gamma   90.00
#
_symmetry.space_group_name_H-M   'P 1'
#
loop_
_entity.id
_entity.type
_entity.pdbx_description
1 polymer ?
#
loop_
_entity_poly.entity_id
_entity_poly.type
_entity_poly.pdbx_seq_one_letter_code
_entity_poly.pdbx_strand_id
1 'polypeptide(L)' 'MKAVTAYNVIQALSDDELSKLYKMLGINHPKQKKNQKKKALITIEQAMEDILIMYSNNS' A
#
# COMPACT_ATOMS: atom_id res chain seq x y z
N MET A 1 -32.20 3.92 4.50
CA MET A 1 -31.19 3.01 3.89
C MET A 1 -30.15 2.67 4.94
N LYS A 2 -29.75 1.39 5.11
CA LYS A 2 -28.77 0.97 6.14
C LYS A 2 -27.34 1.13 5.61
N ALA A 3 -26.39 1.52 6.46
CA ALA A 3 -24.97 1.71 6.09
C ALA A 3 -24.33 0.45 5.45
N VAL A 4 -24.76 -0.73 5.89
CA VAL A 4 -24.32 -2.02 5.35
C VAL A 4 -24.66 -2.18 3.87
N THR A 5 -25.81 -1.67 3.44
CA THR A 5 -26.25 -1.75 2.03
C THR A 5 -25.40 -0.86 1.14
N ALA A 6 -25.06 0.36 1.60
CA ALA A 6 -24.19 1.26 0.85
C ALA A 6 -22.77 0.69 0.69
N TYR A 7 -22.23 0.06 1.74
CA TYR A 7 -20.92 -0.57 1.70
C TYR A 7 -20.83 -1.69 0.65
N ASN A 8 -21.81 -2.60 0.66
CA ASN A 8 -21.83 -3.72 -0.29
C ASN A 8 -21.92 -3.23 -1.74
N VAL A 9 -22.68 -2.16 -1.98
CA VAL A 9 -22.79 -1.55 -3.30
C VAL A 9 -21.45 -0.94 -3.72
N ILE A 10 -20.79 -0.17 -2.85
CA ILE A 10 -19.50 0.46 -3.15
C ILE A 10 -18.42 -0.59 -3.43
N GLN A 11 -18.40 -1.70 -2.70
CA GLN A 11 -17.43 -2.77 -2.90
C GLN A 11 -17.60 -3.53 -4.23
N ALA A 12 -18.83 -3.57 -4.76
CA ALA A 12 -19.14 -4.25 -6.02
C ALA A 12 -18.85 -3.40 -7.26
N LEU A 13 -18.53 -2.11 -7.11
CA LEU A 13 -18.22 -1.23 -8.23
C LEU A 13 -16.83 -1.53 -8.81
N SER A 14 -16.71 -1.35 -10.13
CA SER A 14 -15.41 -1.34 -10.80
C SER A 14 -14.59 -0.09 -10.46
N ASP A 15 -13.28 -0.12 -10.68
CA ASP A 15 -12.38 1.01 -10.38
C ASP A 15 -12.79 2.30 -11.10
N ASP A 16 -13.32 2.21 -12.32
CA ASP A 16 -13.81 3.35 -13.10
C ASP A 16 -15.07 3.97 -12.49
N GLU A 17 -16.03 3.14 -12.09
CA GLU A 17 -17.27 3.57 -11.44
C GLU A 17 -17.01 4.20 -10.07
N LEU A 18 -16.07 3.61 -9.33
CA LEU A 18 -15.66 4.05 -8.01
C LEU A 18 -14.90 5.39 -8.09
N SER A 19 -14.09 5.59 -9.14
CA SER A 19 -13.48 6.89 -9.46
C SER A 19 -14.52 7.97 -9.78
N LYS A 20 -15.54 7.63 -10.58
CA LYS A 20 -16.65 8.54 -10.88
C LYS A 20 -17.47 8.90 -9.63
N LEU A 21 -17.74 7.91 -8.77
CA LEU A 21 -18.45 8.10 -7.51
C LEU A 21 -17.69 9.04 -6.56
N TYR A 22 -16.38 8.87 -6.40
CA TYR A 22 -15.58 9.77 -5.56
C TYR A 22 -15.55 11.20 -6.09
N LYS A 23 -15.47 11.39 -7.41
CA LYS A 23 -15.59 12.72 -8.03
C LYS A 23 -16.94 13.36 -7.72
N MET A 24 -18.04 12.60 -7.81
CA MET A 24 -19.39 13.09 -7.49
C MET A 24 -19.55 13.47 -6.01
N LEU A 25 -18.91 12.71 -5.12
CA LEU A 25 -18.92 12.99 -3.68
C LEU A 25 -17.94 14.11 -3.29
N GLY A 26 -17.11 14.61 -4.20
CA GLY A 26 -16.06 15.58 -3.91
C GLY A 26 -14.95 15.03 -2.99
N ILE A 27 -14.83 13.71 -2.89
CA ILE A 27 -13.87 13.04 -2.01
C ILE A 27 -12.62 12.74 -2.82
N ASN A 28 -11.46 13.10 -2.28
CA ASN A 28 -10.19 12.66 -2.85
C ASN A 28 -10.11 11.14 -2.74
N HIS A 29 -9.94 10.47 -3.88
CA HIS A 29 -9.76 9.01 -3.93
C HIS A 29 -8.74 8.62 -2.86
N PRO A 30 -9.13 7.84 -1.82
CA PRO A 30 -8.19 7.41 -0.81
C PRO A 30 -7.16 6.59 -1.57
N LYS A 31 -5.99 7.21 -1.81
CA LYS A 31 -4.91 6.66 -2.63
C LYS A 31 -4.87 5.17 -2.33
N GLN A 32 -5.19 4.33 -3.32
CA GLN A 32 -4.92 2.89 -3.25
C GLN A 32 -3.57 2.80 -2.58
N LYS A 33 -3.51 2.25 -1.35
CA LYS A 33 -2.28 2.26 -0.55
C LYS A 33 -1.21 1.81 -1.52
N LYS A 34 -0.33 2.73 -1.95
CA LYS A 34 0.75 2.38 -2.87
C LYS A 34 1.37 1.20 -2.16
N ASN A 35 1.36 0.03 -2.79
CA ASN A 35 2.02 -1.14 -2.25
C ASN A 35 3.48 -0.69 -2.11
N GLN A 36 3.81 -0.15 -0.95
CA GLN A 36 5.17 0.17 -0.59
C GLN A 36 5.81 -1.19 -0.69
N LYS A 37 6.69 -1.34 -1.68
CA LYS A 37 7.48 -2.56 -1.85
C LYS A 37 8.09 -2.79 -0.47
N LYS A 38 7.53 -3.74 0.29
CA LYS A 38 8.07 -4.09 1.58
C LYS A 38 9.50 -4.50 1.27
N LYS A 39 10.48 -3.81 1.86
CA LYS A 39 11.87 -4.25 1.75
C LYS A 39 11.87 -5.73 2.14
N ALA A 40 12.47 -6.58 1.31
CA ALA A 40 12.52 -8.00 1.59
C ALA A 40 13.08 -8.19 3.00
N LEU A 41 12.44 -9.05 3.79
CA LEU A 41 13.04 -9.46 5.05
C LEU A 41 14.34 -10.18 4.68
N ILE A 42 15.47 -9.60 5.06
CA ILE A 42 16.77 -10.26 4.97
C ILE A 42 16.93 -11.21 6.15
N THR A 43 17.65 -12.31 5.95
CA THR A 43 18.01 -13.22 7.05
C THR A 43 19.07 -12.59 7.93
N ILE A 44 19.27 -13.15 9.13
CA ILE A 44 20.24 -12.62 10.10
C ILE A 44 21.66 -12.71 9.52
N GLU A 45 21.97 -13.80 8.81
CA GLU A 45 23.28 -14.03 8.19
C GLU A 45 23.61 -12.94 7.17
N GLN A 46 22.66 -12.61 6.28
CA GLN A 46 22.84 -11.55 5.28
C GLN A 46 23.03 -10.18 5.95
N ALA A 47 22.26 -9.88 7.00
CA ALA A 47 22.38 -8.63 7.72
C ALA A 47 23.77 -8.48 8.38
N MET A 48 24.33 -9.57 8.92
CA MET A 48 25.65 -9.56 9.55
C MET A 48 26.78 -9.35 8.55
N GLU A 49 26.70 -10.00 7.39
CA GLU A 49 27.69 -9.85 6.31
C GLU A 49 27.70 -8.41 5.78
N ASP A 50 26.53 -7.82 5.53
CA ASP A 50 26.39 -6.43 5.08
C ASP A 50 27.02 -5.43 6.07
N ILE A 51 26.83 -5.67 7.38
CA ILE A 51 27.44 -4.86 8.45
C ILE A 51 28.96 -4.98 8.40
N LEU A 52 29.50 -6.18 8.26
CA LEU A 52 30.95 -6.42 8.22
C LEU A 52 31.60 -5.75 7.01
N ILE A 53 30.97 -5.85 5.83
CA ILE A 53 31.42 -5.19 4.60
C ILE A 53 31.40 -3.66 4.77
N MET A 54 30.37 -3.10 5.42
CA MET A 54 30.32 -1.66 5.68
C MET A 54 31.52 -1.18 6.51
N TYR A 55 31.91 -1.90 7.56
CA TYR A 55 33.06 -1.49 8.37
C TYR A 55 34.39 -1.66 7.63
N SER A 56 34.52 -2.73 6.84
CA SER A 56 35.73 -2.99 6.03
C SER A 56 35.97 -1.90 4.98
N ASN A 57 34.92 -1.35 4.37
CA ASN A 57 35.06 -0.35 3.31
C ASN A 57 35.27 1.08 3.82
N ASN A 58 35.11 1.30 5.13
CA ASN A 58 35.30 2.60 5.79
C ASN A 58 36.62 2.68 6.59
N SER A 59 37.49 1.69 6.47
CA SER A 59 38.88 1.68 7.00
C SER A 59 39.89 1.87 5.87
#